data_AF-A0A3N5F644-F1
#
_entry.id   AF-A0A3N5F644-F1
#
_cell.length_a   1.000
_cell.length_b   1.000
_cell.length_c   1.000
_cell.angle_alpha   90.00
_cell.angle_beta   90.00
_cell.angle_gamma   90.00
#
_symmetry.space_group_name_H-M   'P 1'
#
loop_
_entity.id
_entity.type
_entity.pdbx_description
1 polymer ?
#
loop_
_entity_poly.entity_id
_entity_poly.type
_entity_poly.pdbx_seq_one_letter_code
_entity_poly.pdbx_strand_id
1 'polypeptide(L)'
;MPTNGSAVAESEAIGHSLSLLEGGDFSARLPKGVAIPAEMIDRLNTVFERVQRRDKESADHERELIDEIETLKNSHPDRRTAMREKKELLRAFDRIEEGDFSARITSKDVDSDLSQAFNRVVRLNARMADEFERVSRLVGKEGKLFNRASIEGLKGSWSGSVLAFNTLIGDLVQPTIEVARVIGAVAKGNLSQTMPTEIEGRPVKGAFLQMAKTINTMVDQLKAFASEVTRVAREVGTDGKLGGQAEVK
;
A
#
# COMPACT_ATOMS: atom_id res chain seq x y z
N MET A 1 54.97 -4.21 -85.11
CA MET A 1 55.71 -3.44 -84.09
C MET A 1 54.69 -2.72 -83.24
N PRO A 2 54.80 -2.72 -81.90
CA PRO A 2 53.73 -2.23 -81.04
C PRO A 2 53.31 -0.83 -81.50
N THR A 3 52.01 -0.66 -81.71
CA THR A 3 51.41 0.51 -82.32
C THR A 3 51.44 1.68 -81.33
N ASN A 4 51.74 2.90 -81.79
CA ASN A 4 51.77 4.12 -80.96
C ASN A 4 50.47 4.36 -80.14
N GLY A 5 49.34 3.71 -80.48
CA GLY A 5 48.10 3.75 -79.71
C GLY A 5 48.12 2.94 -78.39
N SER A 6 48.95 1.89 -78.27
CA SER A 6 49.03 1.06 -77.04
C SER A 6 49.70 1.82 -75.89
N ALA A 7 50.80 2.52 -76.18
CA ALA A 7 51.57 3.26 -75.18
C ALA A 7 50.81 4.47 -74.61
N VAL A 8 49.99 5.13 -75.43
CA VAL A 8 49.14 6.26 -74.98
C VAL A 8 48.01 5.77 -74.08
N ALA A 9 47.31 4.69 -74.47
CA ALA A 9 46.24 4.11 -73.67
C ALA A 9 46.74 3.55 -72.32
N GLU A 10 47.96 3.00 -72.28
CA GLU A 10 48.57 2.50 -71.04
C GLU A 10 48.98 3.63 -70.09
N SER A 11 49.54 4.72 -70.60
CA SER A 11 49.90 5.90 -69.80
C SER A 11 48.65 6.59 -69.21
N GLU A 12 47.56 6.63 -69.97
CA GLU A 12 46.28 7.17 -69.51
C GLU A 12 45.66 6.30 -68.40
N ALA A 13 45.76 4.98 -68.52
CA ALA A 13 45.28 4.04 -67.50
C ALA A 13 46.06 4.15 -66.18
N ILE A 14 47.39 4.34 -66.23
CA ILE A 14 48.19 4.60 -65.03
C ILE A 14 47.81 5.94 -64.39
N GLY A 15 47.66 7.00 -65.20
CA GLY A 15 47.25 8.33 -64.72
C GLY A 15 45.88 8.32 -64.04
N HIS A 16 44.92 7.60 -64.61
CA HIS A 16 43.59 7.44 -64.03
C HIS A 16 43.64 6.69 -62.68
N SER A 17 44.36 5.57 -62.59
CA SER A 17 44.51 4.84 -61.33
C SER A 17 45.23 5.66 -60.25
N LEU A 18 46.21 6.49 -60.62
CA LEU A 18 46.88 7.40 -59.67
C LEU A 18 45.97 8.53 -59.21
N SER A 19 45.14 9.09 -60.09
CA SER A 19 44.17 10.12 -59.72
C SER A 19 43.11 9.60 -58.73
N LEU A 20 42.65 8.36 -58.92
CA LEU A 20 41.75 7.70 -57.95
C LEU A 20 42.43 7.52 -56.59
N LEU A 21 43.71 7.13 -56.57
CA LEU A 21 44.49 6.98 -55.33
C LEU A 21 44.73 8.32 -54.62
N GLU A 22 45.05 9.37 -55.37
CA GLU A 22 45.16 10.74 -54.83
C GLU A 22 43.82 11.23 -54.25
N GLY A 23 42.70 10.79 -54.83
CA GLY A 23 41.36 11.01 -54.31
C GLY A 23 40.97 10.12 -53.11
N GLY A 24 41.86 9.24 -52.65
CA GLY A 24 41.62 8.33 -51.51
C GLY A 24 40.90 7.03 -51.86
N ASP A 25 40.69 6.73 -53.15
CA ASP A 25 40.09 5.47 -53.60
C ASP A 25 41.16 4.40 -53.83
N PHE A 26 41.47 3.65 -52.77
CA PHE A 26 42.42 2.53 -52.80
C PHE A 26 41.86 1.25 -53.45
N SER A 27 40.65 1.30 -54.04
CA SER A 27 40.10 0.20 -54.86
C SER A 27 40.67 0.16 -56.27
N ALA A 28 41.27 1.26 -56.72
CA ALA A 28 42.02 1.31 -57.97
C ALA A 28 43.19 0.31 -57.98
N ARG A 29 43.54 -0.17 -59.16
CA ARG A 29 44.69 -1.07 -59.38
C ARG A 29 45.58 -0.50 -60.46
N LEU A 30 46.88 -0.62 -60.27
CA LEU A 30 47.85 -0.23 -61.28
C LEU A 30 47.89 -1.30 -62.39
N PRO A 31 47.68 -0.93 -63.67
CA PRO A 31 47.73 -1.88 -64.78
C PRO A 31 49.16 -2.41 -65.00
N LYS A 32 49.30 -3.66 -65.45
CA LYS A 32 50.60 -4.29 -65.73
C LYS A 32 51.09 -3.89 -67.14
N GLY A 33 52.25 -3.26 -67.27
CA GLY A 33 52.78 -2.77 -68.57
C GLY A 33 54.27 -2.37 -68.57
N VAL A 34 54.88 -2.28 -69.76
CA VAL A 34 56.33 -2.07 -69.97
C VAL A 34 56.72 -0.61 -69.72
N ALA A 35 56.99 -0.30 -68.46
CA ALA A 35 57.74 0.87 -67.95
C ALA A 35 57.94 0.79 -66.43
N ILE A 36 57.19 -0.10 -65.75
CA ILE A 36 57.27 -0.38 -64.32
C ILE A 36 57.54 -1.87 -64.13
N PRO A 37 58.60 -2.28 -63.40
CA PRO A 37 58.84 -3.69 -63.10
C PRO A 37 57.63 -4.34 -62.43
N ALA A 38 57.22 -5.53 -62.88
CA ALA A 38 56.03 -6.23 -62.37
C ALA A 38 56.06 -6.43 -60.85
N GLU A 39 57.24 -6.62 -60.25
CA GLU A 39 57.44 -6.74 -58.81
C GLU A 39 57.04 -5.46 -58.05
N MET A 40 57.27 -4.28 -58.63
CA MET A 40 56.91 -3.01 -58.01
C MET A 40 55.40 -2.79 -58.01
N ILE A 41 54.72 -3.16 -59.10
CA ILE A 41 53.25 -3.12 -59.20
C ILE A 41 52.62 -4.07 -58.17
N ASP A 42 53.17 -5.27 -58.03
CA ASP A 42 52.67 -6.28 -57.10
C ASP A 42 52.81 -5.82 -55.63
N ARG A 43 53.97 -5.26 -55.27
CA ARG A 43 54.20 -4.65 -53.94
C ARG A 43 53.24 -3.50 -53.66
N LEU A 44 53.01 -2.60 -54.62
CA LEU A 44 52.10 -1.47 -54.46
C LEU A 44 50.64 -1.94 -54.31
N ASN A 45 50.19 -2.85 -55.17
CA ASN A 45 48.85 -3.43 -55.05
C ASN A 45 48.68 -4.18 -53.71
N THR A 46 49.72 -4.87 -53.24
CA THR A 46 49.72 -5.51 -51.92
C THR A 46 49.57 -4.49 -50.78
N VAL A 47 50.22 -3.33 -50.88
CA VAL A 47 50.07 -2.24 -49.90
C VAL A 47 48.65 -1.67 -49.95
N PHE A 48 48.08 -1.46 -51.14
CA PHE A 48 46.69 -1.00 -51.28
C PHE A 48 45.69 -1.99 -50.68
N GLU A 49 45.88 -3.29 -50.90
CA GLU A 49 45.06 -4.32 -50.26
C GLU A 49 45.14 -4.28 -48.73
N ARG A 50 46.33 -4.00 -48.17
CA ARG A 50 46.48 -3.84 -46.71
C ARG A 50 45.76 -2.60 -46.20
N VAL A 51 45.83 -1.48 -46.93
CA VAL A 51 45.14 -0.23 -46.57
C VAL A 51 43.63 -0.43 -46.62
N GLN A 52 43.11 -1.00 -47.69
CA GLN A 52 41.67 -1.30 -47.83
C GLN A 52 41.17 -2.25 -46.75
N ARG A 53 41.95 -3.29 -46.43
CA ARG A 53 41.60 -4.24 -45.37
C ARG A 53 41.52 -3.53 -44.02
N ARG A 54 42.49 -2.67 -43.69
CA ARG A 54 42.51 -1.90 -42.45
C ARG A 54 41.34 -0.91 -42.36
N ASP A 55 41.04 -0.21 -43.44
CA ASP A 55 39.94 0.77 -43.44
C ASP A 55 38.58 0.09 -43.33
N LYS A 56 38.42 -1.07 -43.97
CA LYS A 56 37.22 -1.92 -43.84
C LYS A 56 37.09 -2.50 -42.43
N GLU A 57 38.17 -3.04 -41.87
CA GLU A 57 38.20 -3.54 -40.48
C GLU A 57 37.87 -2.42 -39.48
N SER A 58 38.36 -1.20 -39.71
CA SER A 58 38.03 -0.04 -38.87
C SER A 58 36.55 0.36 -38.97
N ALA A 59 35.98 0.37 -40.19
CA ALA A 59 34.57 0.70 -40.39
C ALA A 59 33.63 -0.38 -39.84
N ASP A 60 34.01 -1.65 -39.97
CA ASP A 60 33.28 -2.78 -39.40
C ASP A 60 33.34 -2.74 -37.86
N HIS A 61 34.49 -2.40 -37.27
CA HIS A 61 34.65 -2.22 -35.83
C HIS A 61 33.85 -1.02 -35.29
N GLU A 62 33.81 0.11 -36.01
CA GLU A 62 32.98 1.26 -35.65
C GLU A 62 31.48 0.90 -35.65
N ARG A 63 31.02 0.12 -36.64
CA ARG A 63 29.64 -0.39 -36.69
C ARG A 63 29.32 -1.34 -35.53
N GLU A 64 30.25 -2.22 -35.19
CA GLU A 64 30.12 -3.13 -34.05
C GLU A 64 30.01 -2.35 -32.73
N LEU A 65 30.85 -1.33 -32.53
CA LEU A 65 30.78 -0.45 -31.35
C LEU A 65 29.45 0.33 -31.28
N ILE A 66 28.92 0.78 -32.42
CA ILE A 66 27.62 1.45 -32.47
C ILE A 66 26.49 0.48 -32.09
N ASP A 67 26.50 -0.74 -32.62
CA ASP A 67 25.51 -1.79 -32.30
C ASP A 67 25.61 -2.20 -30.82
N GLU A 68 26.83 -2.30 -30.27
CA GLU A 68 27.08 -2.56 -28.85
C GLU A 68 26.58 -1.41 -27.95
N ILE A 69 26.80 -0.16 -28.35
CA ILE A 69 26.26 1.02 -27.64
C ILE A 69 24.73 1.05 -27.71
N GLU A 70 24.13 0.72 -28.86
CA GLU A 70 22.67 0.66 -29.01
C GLU A 70 22.07 -0.48 -28.19
N THR A 71 22.68 -1.66 -28.18
CA THR A 71 22.26 -2.78 -27.32
C THR A 71 22.45 -2.46 -25.84
N LEU A 72 23.53 -1.79 -25.43
CA LEU A 72 23.72 -1.29 -24.06
C LEU A 72 22.68 -0.22 -23.68
N LYS A 73 22.30 0.68 -24.60
CA LYS A 73 21.26 1.67 -24.37
C LYS A 73 19.87 1.03 -24.26
N ASN A 74 19.63 -0.02 -25.05
CA ASN A 74 18.41 -0.81 -25.06
C ASN A 74 18.34 -1.89 -23.96
N SER A 75 19.43 -2.14 -23.23
CA SER A 75 19.44 -2.94 -22.00
C SER A 75 19.18 -2.09 -20.73
N HIS A 76 19.14 -0.76 -20.84
CA HIS A 76 18.71 0.18 -19.79
C HIS A 76 17.22 0.63 -19.73
N PRO A 77 16.24 0.11 -20.50
CA PRO A 77 14.82 0.44 -20.31
C PRO A 77 14.29 -0.07 -18.97
N ASP A 78 14.86 -1.14 -18.43
CA ASP A 78 14.54 -1.72 -17.11
C ASP A 78 14.67 -0.67 -15.99
N ARG A 79 15.73 0.14 -15.99
CA ARG A 79 15.95 1.15 -14.94
C ARG A 79 14.94 2.30 -14.99
N ARG A 80 14.48 2.71 -16.18
CA ARG A 80 13.45 3.77 -16.31
C ARG A 80 12.07 3.26 -15.90
N THR A 81 11.73 2.04 -16.28
CA THR A 81 10.48 1.38 -15.87
C THR A 81 10.47 1.13 -14.37
N ALA A 82 11.55 0.59 -13.79
CA ALA A 82 11.69 0.39 -12.36
C ALA A 82 11.60 1.70 -11.55
N MET A 83 12.15 2.81 -12.07
CA MET A 83 11.99 4.13 -11.43
C MET A 83 10.54 4.62 -11.46
N ARG A 84 9.80 4.37 -12.54
CA ARG A 84 8.36 4.71 -12.63
C ARG A 84 7.54 3.82 -11.69
N GLU A 85 7.77 2.52 -11.70
CA GLU A 85 7.14 1.57 -10.78
C GLU A 85 7.34 1.99 -9.33
N LYS A 86 8.59 2.24 -8.91
CA LYS A 86 8.91 2.70 -7.55
C LYS A 86 8.18 3.98 -7.20
N LYS A 87 8.12 4.95 -8.12
CA LYS A 87 7.44 6.23 -7.88
C LYS A 87 5.93 6.05 -7.71
N GLU A 88 5.32 5.18 -8.50
CA GLU A 88 3.88 4.88 -8.40
C GLU A 88 3.56 4.11 -7.11
N LEU A 89 4.40 3.14 -6.71
CA LEU A 89 4.25 2.44 -5.44
C LEU A 89 4.36 3.40 -4.25
N LEU A 90 5.40 4.24 -4.21
CA LEU A 90 5.58 5.21 -3.12
C LEU A 90 4.39 6.15 -2.99
N ARG A 91 3.94 6.74 -4.10
CA ARG A 91 2.73 7.59 -4.11
C ARG A 91 1.50 6.86 -3.58
N ALA A 92 1.34 5.60 -3.94
CA ALA A 92 0.21 4.81 -3.47
C ALA A 92 0.30 4.51 -1.97
N PHE A 93 1.50 4.21 -1.46
CA PHE A 93 1.75 4.03 -0.02
C PHE A 93 1.55 5.32 0.77
N ASP A 94 2.07 6.45 0.30
CA ASP A 94 1.88 7.77 0.94
C ASP A 94 0.38 8.07 1.12
N ARG A 95 -0.44 7.80 0.10
CA ARG A 95 -1.90 7.97 0.19
C ARG A 95 -2.54 7.07 1.26
N ILE A 96 -2.16 5.80 1.35
CA ILE A 96 -2.70 4.92 2.40
C ILE A 96 -2.25 5.39 3.78
N GLU A 97 -1.00 5.83 3.92
CA GLU A 97 -0.47 6.36 5.18
C GLU A 97 -1.26 7.58 5.64
N GLU A 98 -1.66 8.44 4.72
CA GLU A 98 -2.56 9.57 4.95
C GLU A 98 -4.03 9.15 5.23
N GLY A 99 -4.34 7.85 5.16
CA GLY A 99 -5.68 7.31 5.40
C GLY A 99 -6.61 7.29 4.18
N ASP A 100 -6.11 7.60 2.98
CA ASP A 100 -6.89 7.55 1.74
C ASP A 100 -7.05 6.11 1.24
N PHE A 101 -8.08 5.41 1.74
CA PHE A 101 -8.42 4.06 1.30
C PHE A 101 -9.17 4.00 -0.05
N SER A 102 -9.29 5.13 -0.77
CA SER A 102 -9.68 5.14 -2.18
C SER A 102 -8.50 4.89 -3.12
N ALA A 103 -7.26 4.93 -2.61
CA ALA A 103 -6.04 4.74 -3.40
C ALA A 103 -6.01 3.41 -4.16
N ARG A 104 -5.74 3.47 -5.46
CA ARG A 104 -5.58 2.28 -6.31
C ARG A 104 -4.36 2.44 -7.20
N ILE A 105 -3.63 1.34 -7.38
CA ILE A 105 -2.62 1.23 -8.43
C ILE A 105 -3.31 0.69 -9.68
N THR A 106 -3.32 1.51 -10.73
CA THR A 106 -3.86 1.17 -12.06
C THR A 106 -2.83 1.40 -13.17
N SER A 107 -1.61 1.83 -12.82
CA SER A 107 -0.55 2.05 -13.79
C SER A 107 -0.11 0.72 -14.40
N LYS A 108 0.17 0.74 -15.70
CA LYS A 108 0.79 -0.40 -16.41
C LYS A 108 2.28 -0.54 -16.10
N ASP A 109 2.88 0.48 -15.48
CA ASP A 109 4.28 0.46 -15.07
C ASP A 109 4.51 -0.46 -13.84
N VAL A 110 3.46 -0.82 -13.10
CA VAL A 110 3.53 -1.73 -11.94
C VAL A 110 2.99 -3.10 -12.36
N ASP A 111 3.65 -4.17 -11.91
CA ASP A 111 3.17 -5.52 -12.14
C ASP A 111 1.72 -5.71 -11.67
N SER A 112 0.95 -6.49 -12.43
CA SER A 112 -0.48 -6.71 -12.17
C SER A 112 -0.72 -7.41 -10.83
N ASP A 113 0.09 -8.40 -10.47
CA ASP A 113 -0.10 -9.16 -9.23
C ASP A 113 0.21 -8.27 -8.01
N LEU A 114 1.25 -7.44 -8.11
CA LEU A 114 1.58 -6.45 -7.09
C LEU A 114 0.47 -5.39 -6.95
N SER A 115 -0.02 -4.85 -8.07
CA SER A 115 -1.14 -3.90 -8.10
C SER A 115 -2.39 -4.49 -7.46
N GLN A 116 -2.73 -5.74 -7.79
CA GLN A 116 -3.87 -6.44 -7.21
C GLN A 116 -3.69 -6.70 -5.71
N ALA A 117 -2.50 -7.13 -5.28
CA ALA A 117 -2.19 -7.37 -3.87
C ALA A 117 -2.34 -6.10 -3.04
N PHE A 118 -1.73 -5.01 -3.48
CA PHE A 118 -1.89 -3.69 -2.88
C PHE A 118 -3.37 -3.29 -2.80
N ASN A 119 -4.07 -3.32 -3.93
CA ASN A 119 -5.48 -2.91 -4.00
C ASN A 119 -6.39 -3.79 -3.10
N ARG A 120 -6.06 -5.07 -2.88
CA ARG A 120 -6.77 -5.93 -1.92
C ARG A 120 -6.60 -5.44 -0.49
N VAL A 121 -5.38 -5.05 -0.09
CA VAL A 121 -5.11 -4.49 1.24
C VAL A 121 -5.86 -3.17 1.43
N VAL A 122 -5.84 -2.28 0.43
CA VAL A 122 -6.57 -1.00 0.54
C VAL A 122 -8.08 -1.21 0.67
N ARG A 123 -8.66 -2.14 -0.11
CA ARG A 123 -10.08 -2.48 0.03
C ARG A 123 -10.41 -3.05 1.41
N LEU A 124 -9.52 -3.84 1.99
CA LEU A 124 -9.70 -4.36 3.34
C LEU A 124 -9.72 -3.22 4.37
N ASN A 125 -8.77 -2.29 4.28
CA ASN A 125 -8.70 -1.11 5.15
C ASN A 125 -9.95 -0.23 5.02
N ALA A 126 -10.42 0.03 3.80
CA ALA A 126 -11.66 0.78 3.55
C ALA A 126 -12.85 0.13 4.26
N ARG A 127 -13.07 -1.18 4.06
CA ARG A 127 -14.18 -1.90 4.70
C ARG A 127 -14.10 -1.88 6.22
N MET A 128 -12.89 -1.93 6.79
CA MET A 128 -12.73 -1.82 8.24
C MET A 128 -13.07 -0.43 8.76
N ALA A 129 -12.60 0.62 8.09
CA ALA A 129 -12.92 1.99 8.46
C ALA A 129 -14.42 2.24 8.41
N ASP A 130 -15.07 1.87 7.30
CA ASP A 130 -16.52 2.00 7.12
C ASP A 130 -17.30 1.25 8.20
N GLU A 131 -16.86 0.04 8.54
CA GLU A 131 -17.53 -0.79 9.55
C GLU A 131 -17.38 -0.22 10.96
N PHE A 132 -16.20 0.29 11.32
CA PHE A 132 -16.00 0.94 12.61
C PHE A 132 -16.80 2.24 12.73
N GLU A 133 -16.89 3.03 11.66
CA GLU A 133 -17.75 4.21 11.63
C GLU A 133 -19.22 3.82 11.79
N ARG A 134 -19.68 2.79 11.07
CA ARG A 134 -21.05 2.27 11.19
C ARG A 134 -21.37 1.87 12.62
N VAL A 135 -20.51 1.06 13.25
CA VAL A 135 -20.75 0.58 14.62
C VAL A 135 -20.66 1.71 15.63
N SER A 136 -19.71 2.64 15.48
CA SER A 136 -19.58 3.84 16.32
C SER A 136 -20.87 4.67 16.30
N ARG A 137 -21.46 4.89 15.12
CA ARG A 137 -22.75 5.57 15.00
C ARG A 137 -23.88 4.77 15.65
N LEU A 138 -24.02 3.48 15.35
CA LEU A 138 -25.14 2.67 15.84
C LEU A 138 -25.11 2.50 17.37
N VAL A 139 -23.96 2.18 17.94
CA VAL A 139 -23.82 1.97 19.39
C VAL A 139 -23.69 3.29 20.12
N GLY A 140 -22.81 4.18 19.67
CA GLY A 140 -22.45 5.41 20.37
C GLY A 140 -23.45 6.56 20.19
N LYS A 141 -24.10 6.69 19.02
CA LYS A 141 -25.03 7.80 18.74
C LYS A 141 -26.50 7.38 18.73
N GLU A 142 -26.81 6.19 18.25
CA GLU A 142 -28.20 5.71 18.12
C GLU A 142 -28.64 4.78 19.26
N GLY A 143 -27.73 4.42 20.19
CA GLY A 143 -28.07 3.57 21.35
C GLY A 143 -28.43 2.13 20.99
N LYS A 144 -28.08 1.64 19.79
CA LYS A 144 -28.35 0.27 19.36
C LYS A 144 -27.25 -0.67 19.88
N LEU A 145 -27.22 -0.85 21.19
CA LEU A 145 -26.10 -1.44 21.98
C LEU A 145 -25.71 -2.87 21.62
N PHE A 146 -26.55 -3.61 20.90
CA PHE A 146 -26.29 -4.99 20.48
C PHE A 146 -25.60 -5.10 19.11
N ASN A 147 -25.39 -3.98 18.41
CA ASN A 147 -24.64 -4.00 17.14
C ASN A 147 -23.15 -4.27 17.39
N ARG A 148 -22.55 -5.04 16.49
CA ARG A 148 -21.14 -5.42 16.50
C ARG A 148 -20.55 -5.24 15.11
N ALA A 149 -19.23 -5.08 15.07
CA ALA A 149 -18.47 -5.05 13.83
C ALA A 149 -18.41 -6.45 13.24
N SER A 150 -18.72 -6.59 11.95
CA SER A 150 -18.61 -7.83 11.21
C SER A 150 -18.11 -7.57 9.80
N ILE A 151 -17.02 -8.23 9.43
CA ILE A 151 -16.37 -8.08 8.13
C ILE A 151 -16.01 -9.47 7.63
N GLU A 152 -16.48 -9.79 6.43
CA GLU A 152 -16.26 -11.11 5.84
C GLU A 152 -14.81 -11.31 5.37
N GLY A 153 -14.34 -12.54 5.52
CA GLY A 153 -13.03 -12.96 5.00
C GLY A 153 -11.83 -12.46 5.81
N LEU A 154 -12.02 -11.94 7.02
CA LEU A 154 -10.92 -11.60 7.92
C LEU A 154 -10.17 -12.84 8.39
N LYS A 155 -8.85 -12.74 8.46
CA LYS A 155 -7.94 -13.78 8.97
C LYS A 155 -6.83 -13.15 9.80
N GLY A 156 -6.19 -13.95 10.66
CA GLY A 156 -5.05 -13.53 11.47
C GLY A 156 -5.38 -12.32 12.35
N SER A 157 -4.42 -11.40 12.46
CA SER A 157 -4.51 -10.22 13.32
C SER A 157 -5.73 -9.35 13.04
N TRP A 158 -6.20 -9.27 11.79
CA TRP A 158 -7.40 -8.50 11.46
C TRP A 158 -8.66 -9.04 12.13
N SER A 159 -8.83 -10.36 12.18
CA SER A 159 -9.93 -10.98 12.92
C SER A 159 -9.80 -10.71 14.43
N GLY A 160 -8.57 -10.80 14.95
CA GLY A 160 -8.28 -10.46 16.34
C GLY A 160 -8.61 -9.00 16.69
N SER A 161 -8.34 -8.04 15.81
CA SER A 161 -8.66 -6.63 16.01
C SER A 161 -10.17 -6.38 16.07
N VAL A 162 -10.94 -6.99 15.16
CA VAL A 162 -12.42 -6.89 15.18
C VAL A 162 -12.99 -7.55 16.44
N LEU A 163 -12.44 -8.70 16.85
CA LEU A 163 -12.83 -9.35 18.09
C LEU A 163 -12.55 -8.46 19.31
N ALA A 164 -11.35 -7.90 19.41
CA ALA A 164 -10.99 -7.00 20.50
C ALA A 164 -11.88 -5.75 20.57
N PHE A 165 -12.21 -5.17 19.42
CA PHE A 165 -13.15 -4.03 19.33
C PHE A 165 -14.56 -4.42 19.81
N ASN A 166 -15.06 -5.59 19.39
CA ASN A 166 -16.37 -6.09 19.81
C ASN A 166 -16.42 -6.43 21.31
N THR A 167 -15.33 -6.97 21.86
CA THR A 167 -15.19 -7.20 23.30
C THR A 167 -15.25 -5.88 24.07
N LEU A 168 -14.50 -4.86 23.63
CA LEU A 168 -14.54 -3.53 24.24
C LEU A 168 -15.97 -2.96 24.24
N ILE A 169 -16.70 -3.09 23.14
CA ILE A 169 -18.10 -2.67 23.09
C ILE A 169 -18.93 -3.43 24.13
N GLY A 170 -18.76 -4.76 24.24
CA GLY A 170 -19.44 -5.57 25.24
C GLY A 170 -19.18 -5.10 26.67
N ASP A 171 -17.91 -4.92 27.01
CA ASP A 171 -17.44 -4.52 28.33
C ASP A 171 -17.96 -3.13 28.75
N LEU A 172 -18.20 -2.23 27.80
CA LEU A 172 -18.77 -0.91 28.04
C LEU A 172 -20.31 -0.91 28.07
N VAL A 173 -20.94 -1.74 27.24
CA VAL A 173 -22.40 -1.82 27.11
C VAL A 173 -23.04 -2.55 28.29
N GLN A 174 -22.44 -3.64 28.77
CA GLN A 174 -23.06 -4.49 29.77
C GLN A 174 -23.37 -3.74 31.08
N PRO A 175 -22.44 -2.97 31.68
CA PRO A 175 -22.75 -2.18 32.88
C PRO A 175 -23.89 -1.18 32.64
N THR A 176 -23.97 -0.59 31.45
CA THR A 176 -25.03 0.36 31.09
C THR A 176 -26.41 -0.30 31.07
N ILE A 177 -26.50 -1.53 30.55
CA ILE A 177 -27.74 -2.32 30.57
C ILE A 177 -28.15 -2.66 32.01
N GLU A 178 -27.20 -3.05 32.85
CA GLU A 178 -27.46 -3.34 34.27
C GLU A 178 -27.98 -2.12 35.03
N VAL A 179 -27.41 -0.93 34.78
CA VAL A 179 -27.90 0.33 35.34
C VAL A 179 -29.35 0.57 34.95
N ALA A 180 -29.67 0.45 33.66
CA ALA A 180 -31.04 0.63 33.17
C ALA A 180 -32.02 -0.37 33.80
N ARG A 181 -31.59 -1.63 33.99
CA ARG A 181 -32.38 -2.68 34.65
C ARG A 181 -32.69 -2.31 36.10
N VAL A 182 -31.67 -1.91 36.87
CA VAL A 182 -31.83 -1.57 38.30
C VAL A 182 -32.70 -0.32 38.46
N ILE A 183 -32.42 0.75 37.70
CA ILE A 183 -33.22 1.98 37.75
C ILE A 183 -34.68 1.70 37.34
N GLY A 184 -34.89 0.91 36.29
CA GLY A 184 -36.22 0.51 35.86
C GLY A 184 -36.98 -0.32 36.91
N ALA A 185 -36.27 -1.16 37.68
CA ALA A 185 -36.86 -1.89 38.80
C ALA A 185 -37.24 -0.96 39.96
N VAL A 186 -36.35 -0.04 40.33
CA VAL A 186 -36.60 0.98 41.36
C VAL A 186 -37.80 1.85 41.00
N ALA A 187 -37.91 2.28 39.74
CA ALA A 187 -39.06 3.06 39.26
C ALA A 187 -40.40 2.31 39.35
N LYS A 188 -40.36 0.97 39.32
CA LYS A 188 -41.53 0.10 39.54
C LYS A 188 -41.75 -0.27 41.02
N GLY A 189 -41.00 0.31 41.94
CA GLY A 189 -41.05 0.04 43.38
C GLY A 189 -40.32 -1.25 43.81
N ASN A 190 -39.60 -1.92 42.90
CA ASN A 190 -38.85 -3.13 43.23
C ASN A 190 -37.43 -2.77 43.69
N LEU A 191 -37.25 -2.63 45.00
CA LEU A 191 -35.97 -2.31 45.65
C LEU A 191 -35.14 -3.56 46.00
N SER A 192 -35.50 -4.74 45.49
CA SER A 192 -34.69 -5.97 45.65
C SER A 192 -33.54 -6.06 44.64
N GLN A 193 -33.60 -5.27 43.57
CA GLN A 193 -32.65 -5.35 42.46
C GLN A 193 -31.47 -4.42 42.74
N THR A 194 -30.26 -4.97 42.65
CA THR A 194 -29.00 -4.24 42.84
C THR A 194 -28.06 -4.43 41.65
N MET A 195 -27.03 -3.58 41.59
CA MET A 195 -25.94 -3.69 40.63
C MET A 195 -24.99 -4.84 41.01
N PRO A 196 -24.60 -5.71 40.07
CA PRO A 196 -23.61 -6.74 40.32
C PRO A 196 -22.22 -6.13 40.58
N THR A 197 -21.50 -6.69 41.55
CA THR A 197 -20.08 -6.35 41.81
C THR A 197 -19.11 -7.33 41.15
N GLU A 198 -19.64 -8.38 40.53
CA GLU A 198 -18.91 -9.40 39.80
C GLU A 198 -19.67 -9.71 38.51
N ILE A 199 -18.95 -9.78 37.40
CA ILE A 199 -19.49 -10.07 36.07
C ILE A 199 -18.64 -11.18 35.46
N GLU A 200 -19.28 -12.27 35.03
CA GLU A 200 -18.62 -13.42 34.39
C GLU A 200 -17.44 -13.99 35.21
N GLY A 201 -17.61 -14.09 36.53
CA GLY A 201 -16.57 -14.62 37.42
C GLY A 201 -15.42 -13.63 37.70
N ARG A 202 -15.56 -12.36 37.31
CA ARG A 202 -14.54 -11.33 37.47
C ARG A 202 -15.08 -10.16 38.28
N PRO A 203 -14.35 -9.69 39.31
CA PRO A 203 -14.77 -8.52 40.06
C PRO A 203 -14.79 -7.29 39.15
N VAL A 204 -15.87 -6.52 39.24
CA VAL A 204 -15.99 -5.22 38.59
C VAL A 204 -14.97 -4.28 39.24
N LYS A 205 -14.28 -3.46 38.43
CA LYS A 205 -13.19 -2.59 38.89
C LYS A 205 -13.39 -1.14 38.44
N GLY A 206 -12.61 -0.23 39.03
CA GLY A 206 -12.51 1.17 38.61
C GLY A 206 -13.86 1.90 38.62
N ALA A 207 -14.12 2.69 37.58
CA ALA A 207 -15.32 3.51 37.45
C ALA A 207 -16.62 2.69 37.51
N PHE A 208 -16.64 1.50 36.92
CA PHE A 208 -17.83 0.63 36.96
C PHE A 208 -18.14 0.14 38.38
N LEU A 209 -17.12 -0.17 39.19
CA LEU A 209 -17.32 -0.56 40.58
C LEU A 209 -17.84 0.61 41.41
N GLN A 210 -17.28 1.80 41.21
CA GLN A 210 -17.73 3.00 41.91
C GLN A 210 -19.19 3.32 41.58
N MET A 211 -19.57 3.19 40.31
CA MET A 211 -20.96 3.35 39.86
C MET A 211 -21.88 2.31 40.50
N ALA A 212 -21.50 1.03 40.49
CA ALA A 212 -22.28 -0.04 41.11
C ALA A 212 -22.51 0.20 42.61
N LYS A 213 -21.46 0.59 43.35
CA LYS A 213 -21.57 0.94 44.78
C LYS A 213 -22.51 2.13 45.01
N THR A 214 -22.36 3.19 44.22
CA THR A 214 -23.19 4.40 44.34
C THR A 214 -24.66 4.08 44.12
N ILE A 215 -24.98 3.29 43.10
CA ILE A 215 -26.36 2.87 42.81
C ILE A 215 -26.89 1.96 43.92
N ASN A 216 -26.08 1.02 44.42
CA ASN A 216 -26.50 0.13 45.50
C ASN A 216 -26.79 0.92 46.80
N THR A 217 -25.95 1.88 47.17
CA THR A 217 -26.21 2.77 48.31
C THR A 217 -27.51 3.55 48.13
N MET A 218 -27.79 4.06 46.93
CA MET A 218 -29.07 4.71 46.64
C MET A 218 -30.25 3.75 46.81
N VAL A 219 -30.16 2.51 46.31
CA VAL A 219 -31.21 1.49 46.49
C VAL A 219 -31.43 1.18 47.97
N ASP A 220 -30.36 1.04 48.75
CA ASP A 220 -30.43 0.77 50.19
C ASP A 220 -31.10 1.93 50.95
N GLN A 221 -30.75 3.18 50.64
CA GLN A 221 -31.37 4.36 51.23
C GLN A 221 -32.87 4.44 50.92
N LEU A 222 -33.26 4.17 49.67
CA LEU A 222 -34.68 4.12 49.28
C LEU A 222 -35.42 3.00 50.01
N LYS A 223 -34.77 1.85 50.23
CA LYS A 223 -35.35 0.71 50.94
C LYS A 223 -35.57 1.03 52.42
N ALA A 224 -34.61 1.69 53.06
CA ALA A 224 -34.76 2.17 54.44
C ALA A 224 -35.91 3.18 54.54
N PHE A 225 -35.96 4.15 53.63
CA PHE A 225 -37.04 5.15 53.59
C PHE A 225 -38.43 4.51 53.41
N ALA A 226 -38.57 3.57 52.48
CA ALA A 226 -39.85 2.87 52.25
C ALA A 226 -40.32 2.09 53.49
N SER A 227 -39.39 1.43 54.19
CA SER A 227 -39.68 0.77 55.47
C SER A 227 -40.15 1.76 56.53
N GLU A 228 -39.49 2.91 56.62
CA GLU A 228 -39.78 3.93 57.62
C GLU A 228 -41.14 4.61 57.38
N VAL A 229 -41.45 4.93 56.12
CA VAL A 229 -42.78 5.46 55.74
C VAL A 229 -43.88 4.45 56.08
N THR A 230 -43.65 3.15 55.83
CA THR A 230 -44.62 2.10 56.18
C THR A 230 -44.82 2.00 57.70
N ARG A 231 -43.73 2.11 58.48
CA ARG A 231 -43.78 2.13 59.94
C ARG A 231 -44.56 3.34 60.46
N VAL A 232 -44.21 4.54 60.03
CA VAL A 232 -44.88 5.80 60.44
C VAL A 232 -46.35 5.80 60.04
N ALA A 233 -46.69 5.33 58.83
CA ALA A 233 -48.08 5.22 58.39
C ALA A 233 -48.90 4.29 59.29
N ARG A 234 -48.30 3.19 59.78
CA ARG A 234 -48.95 2.29 60.74
C ARG A 234 -49.11 2.95 62.11
N GLU A 235 -48.06 3.53 62.66
CA GLU A 235 -48.11 4.15 64.00
C GLU A 235 -49.10 5.32 64.08
N VAL A 236 -49.16 6.13 63.02
CA VAL A 236 -50.08 7.28 62.95
C VAL A 236 -51.50 6.81 62.60
N GLY A 237 -51.64 5.85 61.68
CA GLY A 237 -52.93 5.43 61.12
C GLY A 237 -53.68 4.38 61.95
N THR A 238 -53.00 3.34 62.44
CA THR A 238 -53.63 2.26 63.22
C THR A 238 -53.47 2.46 64.72
N ASP A 239 -52.34 3.00 65.17
CA ASP A 239 -52.01 3.06 66.60
C ASP A 239 -52.30 4.43 67.23
N GLY A 240 -52.70 5.43 66.42
CA GLY A 240 -53.14 6.76 66.88
C GLY A 240 -52.03 7.62 67.52
N LYS A 241 -50.76 7.27 67.32
CA LYS A 241 -49.62 8.01 67.88
C LYS A 241 -49.24 9.18 66.97
N LEU A 242 -49.81 10.35 67.25
CA LEU A 242 -49.47 11.60 66.55
C LEU A 242 -48.10 12.12 67.02
N GLY A 243 -47.07 12.00 66.16
CA GLY A 243 -45.73 12.55 66.43
C GLY A 243 -44.53 11.76 65.92
N GLY A 244 -44.71 10.62 65.23
CA GLY A 244 -43.60 9.83 64.69
C GLY A 244 -42.84 10.58 63.59
N GLN A 245 -41.64 11.05 63.89
CA GLN A 245 -40.70 11.56 62.88
C GLN A 245 -39.93 10.39 62.26
N ALA A 246 -39.67 10.44 60.95
CA ALA A 246 -38.86 9.45 60.25
C ALA A 246 -37.38 9.65 60.58
N GLU A 247 -36.71 8.61 61.07
CA GLU A 247 -35.25 8.65 61.32
C GLU A 247 -34.56 7.82 60.24
N VAL A 248 -33.96 8.50 59.26
CA VAL A 248 -33.29 7.86 58.12
C VAL A 248 -31.79 8.13 58.24
N LYS A 249 -30.98 7.07 58.26
CA LYS A 249 -29.51 7.15 58.34
C LYS A 249 -28.85 7.08 56.97
#